data_AF-A0A9Q3BU64-F1
#
_entry.id   AF-A0A9Q3BU64-F1
#
_cell.length_a   1.000
_cell.length_b   1.000
_cell.length_c   1.000
_cell.angle_alpha   90.00
_cell.angle_beta   90.00
_cell.angle_gamma   90.00
#
_symmetry.space_group_name_H-M   'P 1'
#
loop_
_entity.id
_entity.type
_entity.pdbx_description
1 polymer ?
#
loop_
_entity_poly.entity_id
_entity_poly.type
_entity_poly.pdbx_seq_one_letter_code
_entity_poly.pdbx_strand_id
1 'polypeptide(L)'
;MKAPECFDGTQPFKVRSFIKSFQLIFHNDLANFSQGRKKVLDSTSFLIGRDAKWIEPYISNLTHKNPNHLLNSWALFESQLFTLFGDPNEVRKSAEYLYALILKEG
;
A
#
# COMPACT_ATOMS: atom_id res chain seq x y z
N MET A 1 5.45 7.98 16.93
CA MET A 1 4.49 7.20 16.11
C MET A 1 4.75 5.72 16.30
N LYS A 2 3.71 4.88 16.28
CA LYS A 2 3.90 3.41 16.26
C LYS A 2 4.42 2.99 14.88
N ALA A 3 5.34 2.03 14.82
CA ALA A 3 5.79 1.47 13.56
C ALA A 3 4.64 0.77 12.81
N PRO A 4 4.60 0.82 11.47
CA PRO A 4 3.65 0.05 10.67
C PRO A 4 3.79 -1.45 10.93
N GLU A 5 2.68 -2.18 10.79
CA GLU A 5 2.71 -3.64 10.80
C GLU A 5 3.18 -4.16 9.44
N CYS A 6 3.91 -5.27 9.44
CA CYS A 6 4.31 -5.94 8.20
C CYS A 6 3.08 -6.48 7.45
N PHE A 7 3.18 -6.50 6.12
CA PHE A 7 2.11 -6.97 5.24
C PHE A 7 2.62 -8.10 4.33
N ASP A 8 1.91 -9.23 4.34
CA ASP A 8 2.33 -10.47 3.67
C ASP A 8 1.53 -10.82 2.41
N GLY A 9 0.53 -10.01 2.07
CA GLY A 9 -0.37 -10.22 0.94
C GLY A 9 -1.49 -11.24 1.15
N THR A 10 -1.63 -11.82 2.35
CA THR A 10 -2.60 -12.90 2.59
C THR A 10 -3.98 -12.40 3.01
N GLN A 11 -4.06 -11.17 3.54
CA GLN A 11 -5.27 -10.57 4.06
C GLN A 11 -5.65 -9.30 3.27
N PRO A 12 -6.47 -9.42 2.22
CA PRO A 12 -6.71 -8.32 1.30
C PRO A 12 -7.31 -7.05 1.93
N PHE A 13 -8.10 -7.23 2.99
CA PHE A 13 -8.69 -6.12 3.75
C PHE A 13 -7.66 -5.32 4.57
N LYS A 14 -6.44 -5.83 4.77
CA LYS A 14 -5.37 -5.13 5.51
C LYS A 14 -4.55 -4.19 4.64
N VAL A 15 -4.61 -4.31 3.31
CA VAL A 15 -3.79 -3.48 2.41
C VAL A 15 -4.07 -1.99 2.61
N ARG A 16 -5.33 -1.60 2.87
CA ARG A 16 -5.72 -0.22 3.12
C ARG A 16 -5.13 0.31 4.43
N SER A 17 -5.17 -0.49 5.50
CA SER A 17 -4.58 -0.14 6.80
C SER A 17 -3.07 0.00 6.71
N PHE A 18 -2.41 -0.87 5.94
CA PHE A 18 -0.99 -0.77 5.63
C PHE A 18 -0.66 0.55 4.92
N ILE A 19 -1.32 0.84 3.80
CA ILE A 19 -1.13 2.07 3.02
C ILE A 19 -1.38 3.32 3.89
N LYS A 20 -2.46 3.33 4.69
CA LYS A 20 -2.81 4.47 5.54
C LYS A 20 -1.77 4.74 6.62
N SER A 21 -1.19 3.71 7.21
CA SER A 21 -0.10 3.85 8.17
C SER A 21 1.09 4.59 7.57
N PHE A 22 1.48 4.26 6.33
CA PHE A 22 2.57 4.94 5.63
C PHE A 22 2.20 6.37 5.21
N GLN A 23 0.98 6.61 4.74
CA GLN A 23 0.52 7.97 4.43
C GLN A 23 0.65 8.91 5.65
N LEU A 24 0.33 8.42 6.85
CA LEU A 24 0.50 9.19 8.10
C LEU A 24 1.97 9.48 8.40
N ILE A 25 2.86 8.48 8.28
CA ILE A 25 4.30 8.65 8.51
C ILE A 25 4.89 9.67 7.53
N PHE A 26 4.57 9.54 6.24
CA PHE A 26 5.10 10.44 5.21
C PHE A 26 4.61 11.87 5.38
N HIS A 27 3.37 12.08 5.85
CA HIS A 27 2.86 13.41 6.12
C HIS A 27 3.45 14.03 7.39
N ASN A 28 3.85 13.22 8.37
CA ASN A 28 4.50 13.71 9.57
C ASN A 28 5.98 14.06 9.37
N ASP A 29 6.62 13.52 8.33
CA ASP A 29 8.02 13.81 8.00
C ASP A 29 8.22 14.11 6.51
N LEU A 30 7.72 15.28 6.10
CA LEU A 30 7.80 15.75 4.72
C LEU A 30 9.24 15.97 4.24
N ALA A 31 10.17 16.28 5.15
CA ALA A 31 11.58 16.51 4.81
C ALA A 31 12.24 15.21 4.34
N ASN A 32 12.05 14.12 5.09
CA ASN A 32 12.62 12.83 4.72
C ASN A 32 11.86 12.16 3.57
N PHE A 33 10.54 12.36 3.47
CA PHE A 33 9.69 11.73 2.46
C PHE A 33 9.23 12.66 1.34
N SER A 34 10.09 13.59 0.91
CA SER A 34 9.83 14.48 -0.24
C SER A 34 9.84 13.76 -1.60
N GLN A 35 10.54 12.63 -1.71
CA GLN A 35 10.67 11.87 -2.95
C GLN A 35 9.83 10.60 -2.92
N GLY A 36 9.11 10.33 -4.02
CA GLY A 36 8.33 9.10 -4.18
C GLY A 36 9.17 7.84 -4.00
N ARG A 37 10.44 7.86 -4.45
CA ARG A 37 11.38 6.76 -4.26
C ARG A 37 11.62 6.39 -2.80
N LYS A 38 11.84 7.38 -1.94
CA LYS A 38 12.06 7.10 -0.51
C LYS A 38 10.83 6.48 0.14
N LYS A 39 9.65 6.97 -0.21
CA LYS A 39 8.37 6.41 0.26
C LYS A 39 8.22 4.94 -0.10
N VAL A 40 8.45 4.60 -1.38
CA VAL A 40 8.31 3.22 -1.86
C VAL A 40 9.35 2.31 -1.23
N LEU A 41 10.61 2.73 -1.13
CA LEU A 41 11.66 1.92 -0.50
C LEU A 41 11.38 1.65 0.97
N ASP A 42 10.97 2.69 1.71
CA ASP A 42 10.65 2.57 3.13
C ASP A 42 9.48 1.60 3.34
N SER A 43 8.37 1.77 2.60
CA SER A 43 7.23 0.86 2.69
C SER A 43 7.55 -0.58 2.29
N THR A 44 8.45 -0.74 1.32
CA THR A 44 8.84 -2.07 0.82
C THR A 44 9.58 -2.88 1.90
N SER A 45 10.26 -2.23 2.84
CA SER A 45 10.93 -2.92 3.96
C SER A 45 9.96 -3.63 4.92
N PHE A 46 8.66 -3.27 4.87
CA PHE A 46 7.60 -3.89 5.67
C PHE A 46 6.77 -4.90 4.87
N LEU A 47 7.09 -5.11 3.58
CA LEU A 47 6.51 -6.19 2.79
C LEU A 47 7.23 -7.49 3.12
N ILE A 48 6.45 -8.54 3.36
CA ILE A 48 6.94 -9.89 3.63
C ILE A 48 6.18 -10.89 2.74
N GLY A 49 6.55 -12.17 2.79
CA GLY A 49 5.77 -13.24 2.17
C GLY A 49 5.54 -13.04 0.66
N ARG A 50 4.27 -12.99 0.25
CA ARG A 50 3.87 -12.93 -1.17
C ARG A 50 4.22 -11.58 -1.80
N ASP A 51 4.04 -10.50 -1.06
CA ASP A 51 4.24 -9.14 -1.56
C ASP A 51 5.72 -8.84 -1.75
N ALA A 52 6.56 -9.34 -0.82
CA ALA A 52 8.01 -9.25 -0.94
C ALA A 52 8.50 -9.90 -2.24
N LYS A 53 7.97 -11.07 -2.60
CA LYS A 53 8.31 -11.76 -3.86
C LYS A 53 7.86 -10.98 -5.10
N TRP A 54 6.74 -10.28 -5.02
CA TRP A 54 6.25 -9.46 -6.15
C TRP A 54 7.17 -8.26 -6.42
N ILE A 55 7.65 -7.61 -5.36
CA ILE A 55 8.46 -6.39 -5.48
C ILE A 55 9.96 -6.69 -5.68
N GLU A 56 10.42 -7.89 -5.32
CA GLU A 56 11.81 -8.34 -5.42
C GLU A 56 12.49 -8.03 -6.77
N PRO A 57 11.88 -8.28 -7.95
CA PRO A 57 12.52 -7.97 -9.23
C PRO A 57 12.82 -6.49 -9.43
N TYR A 58 12.03 -5.60 -8.81
CA TYR A 58 12.25 -4.16 -8.86
C TYR A 58 13.39 -3.74 -7.93
N ILE A 59 13.50 -4.37 -6.75
CA ILE A 59 14.56 -4.12 -5.76
C ILE A 59 15.91 -4.64 -6.26
N SER A 60 15.94 -5.84 -6.85
CA SER A 60 17.16 -6.44 -7.39
C SER A 60 17.81 -5.60 -8.50
N ASN A 61 17.03 -4.71 -9.11
CA ASN A 61 17.49 -3.77 -10.14
C ASN A 61 17.66 -2.33 -9.64
N LEU A 62 17.84 -2.10 -8.33
CA LEU A 62 18.00 -0.74 -7.76
C LEU A 62 19.19 0.04 -8.32
N THR A 63 20.25 -0.64 -8.73
CA THR A 63 21.48 -0.05 -9.27
C THR A 63 21.37 0.33 -10.75
N HIS A 64 20.40 -0.24 -11.48
CA HIS A 64 20.19 0.11 -12.87
C HIS A 64 19.51 1.48 -12.97
N LYS A 65 20.12 2.41 -13.71
CA LYS A 65 19.61 3.75 -14.03
C LYS A 65 18.30 3.76 -14.85
N ASN A 66 17.69 2.59 -15.09
CA ASN A 66 16.39 2.54 -15.75
C ASN A 66 15.37 3.24 -14.84
N PRO A 67 14.38 3.98 -15.39
CA PRO A 67 13.33 4.52 -14.56
C PRO A 67 12.47 3.34 -14.10
N ASN A 68 12.80 2.77 -12.94
CA ASN A 68 11.89 1.86 -12.23
C ASN A 68 10.67 2.69 -11.82
N HIS A 69 9.74 2.88 -12.76
CA HIS A 69 8.60 3.80 -12.62
C HIS A 69 7.79 3.48 -11.37
N LEU A 70 7.67 2.18 -11.05
CA LEU A 70 7.06 1.69 -9.82
C LEU A 70 7.77 2.20 -8.57
N LEU A 71 9.10 2.04 -8.50
CA LEU A 71 9.88 2.46 -7.35
C LEU A 71 10.00 3.97 -7.21
N ASN A 72 9.75 4.76 -8.25
CA ASN A 72 9.87 6.22 -8.18
C ASN A 72 8.54 6.92 -7.85
N SER A 73 7.41 6.24 -8.01
CA SER A 73 6.08 6.82 -7.85
C SER A 73 5.30 6.10 -6.77
N TRP A 74 5.09 6.78 -5.64
CA TRP A 74 4.23 6.30 -4.56
C TRP A 74 2.82 5.98 -5.07
N ALA A 75 2.25 6.83 -5.92
CA ALA A 75 0.89 6.63 -6.44
C ALA A 75 0.78 5.36 -7.30
N LEU A 76 1.81 5.07 -8.10
CA LEU A 76 1.82 3.84 -8.91
C LEU A 76 2.00 2.60 -8.03
N PHE A 77 2.88 2.67 -7.02
CA PHE A 77 3.07 1.61 -6.05
C PHE A 77 1.79 1.31 -5.26
N GLU A 78 1.13 2.35 -4.72
CA GLU A 78 -0.14 2.22 -4.01
C GLU A 78 -1.23 1.58 -4.88
N SER A 79 -1.36 2.06 -6.12
CA SER A 79 -2.33 1.50 -7.07
C SER A 79 -2.06 0.03 -7.36
N GLN A 80 -0.82 -0.37 -7.65
CA GLN A 80 -0.50 -1.75 -7.96
C GLN A 80 -0.64 -2.67 -6.76
N LEU A 81 -0.20 -2.22 -5.58
CA LEU A 81 -0.35 -2.97 -4.34
C LEU A 81 -1.82 -3.24 -4.04
N PHE A 82 -2.68 -2.23 -4.21
CA PHE A 82 -4.12 -2.39 -4.03
C PHE A 82 -4.76 -3.27 -5.11
N THR A 83 -4.38 -3.14 -6.38
CA THR A 83 -4.91 -3.97 -7.46
C THR A 83 -4.54 -5.45 -7.31
N LEU A 84 -3.33 -5.75 -6.85
CA LEU A 84 -2.83 -7.12 -6.75
C LEU A 84 -3.22 -7.82 -5.44
N PHE A 85 -3.29 -7.07 -4.34
CA PHE A 85 -3.47 -7.64 -3.00
C PHE A 85 -4.69 -7.09 -2.26
N GLY A 86 -5.42 -6.12 -2.80
CA GLY A 86 -6.64 -5.60 -2.20
C GLY A 86 -7.87 -6.46 -2.45
N ASP A 87 -8.95 -6.19 -1.71
CA ASP A 87 -10.24 -6.85 -1.94
C ASP A 87 -10.96 -6.18 -3.13
N PRO A 88 -11.16 -6.88 -4.27
CA PRO A 88 -11.84 -6.31 -5.44
C PRO A 88 -13.29 -5.92 -5.15
N ASN A 89 -13.88 -6.45 -4.07
CA ASN A 89 -15.25 -6.17 -3.66
C ASN A 89 -15.34 -5.19 -2.49
N GLU A 90 -14.23 -4.58 -2.04
CA GLU A 90 -14.25 -3.71 -0.86
C GLU A 90 -15.30 -2.59 -0.99
N VAL A 91 -15.32 -1.91 -2.14
CA VAL A 91 -16.27 -0.83 -2.43
C VAL A 91 -17.71 -1.34 -2.43
N ARG A 92 -17.94 -2.51 -3.05
CA ARG A 92 -19.27 -3.13 -3.11
C ARG A 92 -19.77 -3.53 -1.72
N LYS A 93 -18.91 -4.14 -0.90
CA LYS A 93 -19.24 -4.52 0.48
C LYS A 93 -19.52 -3.29 1.35
N SER A 94 -18.77 -2.20 1.18
CA SER A 94 -19.05 -0.94 1.88
C SER A 94 -20.42 -0.36 1.49
N ALA A 95 -20.76 -0.39 0.20
CA ALA A 95 -22.07 0.06 -0.27
C ALA A 95 -23.21 -0.83 0.26
N GLU A 96 -23.06 -2.15 0.18
CA GLU A 96 -24.03 -3.12 0.73
C GLU A 96 -24.24 -2.91 2.24
N TYR A 97 -23.18 -2.62 3.00
CA TYR A 97 -23.28 -2.33 4.43
C TYR A 97 -24.04 -1.04 4.72
N LEU A 98 -23.78 0.03 3.95
CA LEU A 98 -24.53 1.28 4.06
C LEU A 98 -26.02 1.10 3.76
N TYR A 99 -26.35 0.37 2.70
CA TYR A 99 -27.75 0.04 2.38
C TYR A 99 -28.42 -0.78 3.49
N ALA A 100 -27.71 -1.76 4.06
CA ALA A 100 -28.23 -2.57 5.15
C ALA A 100 -28.45 -1.78 6.45
N LEU A 101 -27.64 -0.74 6.72
CA LEU A 101 -27.85 0.17 7.85
C LEU A 101 -29.07 1.07 7.63
N ILE A 102 -29.21 1.66 6.44
CA ILE A 102 -30.35 2.52 6.09
C ILE A 102 -31.68 1.75 6.24
N LEU A 103 -31.72 0.49 5.83
CA LEU A 103 -32.91 -0.37 5.93
C LEU A 103 -33.21 -0.86 7.35
N LYS A 104 -32.26 -0.76 8.30
CA LYS A 104 -32.46 -1.14 9.71
C LYS A 104 -32.88 0.03 10.59
N GLU A 105 -32.67 1.27 10.14
CA GLU A 105 -33.05 2.49 10.87
C GLU A 105 -34.38 3.10 10.39
N GLY A 106 -35.04 2.51 9.39
CA GLY A 106 -36.39 2.86 8.94
C GLY A 106 -37.42 1.82 9.33
#